data_AF-A0A0J9SWK4-F1
#
_entry.id   AF-A0A0J9SWK4-F1
#
_cell.length_a   1.000
_cell.length_b   1.000
_cell.length_c   1.000
_cell.angle_alpha   90.00
_cell.angle_beta   90.00
_cell.angle_gamma   90.00
#
_symmetry.space_group_name_H-M   'P 1'
#
loop_
_entity.id
_entity.type
_entity.pdbx_description
1 polymer ?
#
loop_
_entity_poly.entity_id
_entity_poly.type
_entity_poly.pdbx_seq_one_letter_code
_entity_poly.pdbx_strand_id
1 'polypeptide(L)'
;MLCDWENVIDAFHFDHKKSCHHLMYWIYGSIIESDVDLYNMISIYDNLGNLLKETCFNDMKEKFYIKFVRAYDTKVLRNKKAMYDFLEYYKRISEILNGNISNADSKVYCDYIEYMLNLYNVMVKENRQKFYCEEILAFDEKFSGNGNLNFIKSKCKNISINLLFNQNHKKLCSIEDEPINNSQPKEVAKSATNENVLKDIEFHKLCEEFNKENDMDKYKDHCNGISKLTGNYEGVSDMCKKLARNLTNVSKLDNTKKRSTGCSYFVYWVYEQLNKLNSIKSNYSYTNPAIKELYKVVNRINMEEFKDKGCYVYFDYTLDEWNEWKLLHDYFMNYECTIDKKTDTNSDTCKIKCENLHKINELYAKYLGKCCTYFSNGEYSNECPEFFECNDKYNPYELYVSLSCNFDETRKNFIKVEKPEFIDYYAKDITKKSKEQSLLNRSSVTHSETPMIADDTSIFDLFYTFVLGAFGLLGASLFFFVFYKVNTI
;
A
#
# COMPACT_ATOMS: atom_id res chain seq x y z
N MET A 1 -20.99 -11.34 10.04
CA MET A 1 -20.81 -12.21 11.23
C MET A 1 -19.42 -12.02 11.86
N LEU A 2 -18.85 -10.81 11.83
CA LEU A 2 -17.55 -10.49 12.45
C LEU A 2 -17.67 -9.46 13.60
N CYS A 3 -18.90 -9.04 13.93
CA CYS A 3 -19.16 -8.05 14.97
C CYS A 3 -18.98 -8.58 16.41
N ASP A 4 -18.79 -9.89 16.58
CA ASP A 4 -18.59 -10.55 17.89
C ASP A 4 -17.18 -11.16 18.04
N TRP A 5 -16.21 -10.69 17.26
CA TRP A 5 -14.85 -11.26 17.24
C TRP A 5 -14.15 -11.21 18.61
N GLU A 6 -14.31 -10.11 19.36
CA GLU A 6 -13.77 -9.98 20.72
C GLU A 6 -14.40 -11.02 21.66
N ASN A 7 -15.72 -11.22 21.57
CA ASN A 7 -16.44 -12.22 22.37
C ASN A 7 -15.96 -13.66 22.07
N VAL A 8 -15.61 -13.96 20.81
CA VAL A 8 -15.06 -15.27 20.41
C VAL A 8 -13.64 -15.44 20.94
N ILE A 9 -12.76 -14.45 20.79
CA ILE A 9 -11.38 -14.52 21.31
C ILE A 9 -11.37 -14.68 22.83
N ASP A 10 -12.20 -13.92 23.54
CA ASP A 10 -12.30 -13.95 25.00
C ASP A 10 -12.88 -15.27 25.52
N ALA A 11 -13.89 -15.82 24.85
CA ALA A 11 -14.51 -17.09 25.23
C ALA A 11 -13.55 -18.30 25.15
N PHE A 12 -12.55 -18.23 24.27
CA PHE A 12 -11.54 -19.29 24.11
C PHE A 12 -10.18 -18.92 24.73
N HIS A 13 -10.08 -17.79 25.42
CA HIS A 13 -8.84 -17.28 26.04
C HIS A 13 -7.66 -17.18 25.06
N PHE A 14 -7.94 -16.83 23.80
CA PHE A 14 -6.87 -16.68 22.81
C PHE A 14 -6.15 -15.34 22.96
N ASP A 15 -4.85 -15.32 22.66
CA ASP A 15 -4.11 -14.06 22.57
C ASP A 15 -4.63 -13.27 21.36
N HIS A 16 -5.23 -12.11 21.62
CA HIS A 16 -5.89 -11.29 20.60
C HIS A 16 -4.94 -10.94 19.44
N LYS A 17 -3.73 -10.48 19.78
CA LYS A 17 -2.73 -10.07 18.79
C LYS A 17 -2.32 -11.25 17.91
N LYS A 18 -2.04 -12.40 18.51
CA LYS A 18 -1.66 -13.61 17.79
C LYS A 18 -2.81 -14.11 16.89
N SER A 19 -4.04 -14.14 17.39
CA SER A 19 -5.23 -14.49 16.62
C SER A 19 -5.40 -13.60 15.39
N CYS A 20 -5.12 -12.31 15.52
CA CYS A 20 -5.18 -11.36 14.42
C CYS A 20 -4.13 -11.58 13.34
N HIS A 21 -2.89 -11.94 13.72
CA HIS A 21 -1.88 -12.33 12.74
C HIS A 21 -2.28 -13.64 12.05
N HIS A 22 -2.75 -14.64 12.80
CA HIS A 22 -3.25 -15.89 12.20
C HIS A 22 -4.38 -15.66 11.20
N LEU A 23 -5.36 -14.82 11.53
CA LEU A 23 -6.47 -14.50 10.63
C LEU A 23 -5.96 -13.85 9.34
N MET A 24 -4.98 -12.93 9.43
CA MET A 24 -4.35 -12.33 8.27
C MET A 24 -3.67 -13.35 7.36
N TYR A 25 -2.80 -14.21 7.91
CA TYR A 25 -2.13 -15.24 7.10
C TYR A 25 -3.08 -16.32 6.60
N TRP A 26 -4.18 -16.57 7.31
CA TRP A 26 -5.27 -17.41 6.83
C TRP A 26 -5.95 -16.78 5.60
N ILE A 27 -6.27 -15.48 5.62
CA ILE A 27 -6.82 -14.76 4.46
C ILE A 27 -5.87 -14.88 3.26
N TYR A 28 -4.56 -14.72 3.46
CA TYR A 28 -3.58 -14.94 2.38
C TYR A 28 -3.66 -16.35 1.81
N GLY A 29 -3.76 -17.37 2.67
CA GLY A 29 -4.01 -18.76 2.26
C GLY A 29 -5.30 -18.90 1.45
N SER A 30 -6.41 -18.35 1.93
CA SER A 30 -7.70 -18.43 1.26
C SER A 30 -7.72 -17.76 -0.11
N ILE A 31 -7.03 -16.62 -0.27
CA ILE A 31 -6.85 -15.96 -1.58
C ILE A 31 -6.11 -16.88 -2.56
N ILE A 32 -5.06 -17.57 -2.09
CA ILE A 32 -4.25 -18.48 -2.91
C ILE A 32 -5.07 -19.71 -3.33
N GLU A 33 -5.81 -20.31 -2.40
CA GLU A 33 -6.59 -21.54 -2.63
C GLU A 33 -7.80 -21.31 -3.53
N SER A 34 -8.40 -20.12 -3.44
CA SER A 34 -9.61 -19.78 -4.19
C SER A 34 -9.32 -19.26 -5.62
N ASP A 35 -8.05 -19.19 -6.03
CA ASP A 35 -7.59 -18.65 -7.32
C ASP A 35 -8.31 -17.35 -7.73
N VAL A 36 -8.36 -16.41 -6.77
CA VAL A 36 -9.17 -15.20 -6.87
C VAL A 36 -8.59 -14.27 -7.94
N ASP A 37 -9.42 -13.76 -8.85
CA ASP A 37 -8.97 -12.75 -9.83
C ASP A 37 -8.59 -11.42 -9.16
N LEU A 38 -7.87 -10.56 -9.90
CA LEU A 38 -7.35 -9.29 -9.39
C LEU A 38 -8.44 -8.37 -8.81
N TYR A 39 -9.60 -8.29 -9.47
CA TYR A 39 -10.70 -7.43 -9.03
C TYR A 39 -11.27 -7.90 -7.69
N ASN A 40 -11.46 -9.21 -7.56
CA ASN A 40 -11.92 -9.82 -6.32
C ASN A 40 -10.86 -9.75 -5.22
N MET A 41 -9.56 -9.83 -5.54
CA MET A 41 -8.48 -9.58 -4.57
C MET A 41 -8.52 -8.14 -4.03
N ILE A 42 -8.72 -7.14 -4.89
CA ILE A 42 -8.86 -5.73 -4.47
C ILE A 42 -10.04 -5.59 -3.50
N SER A 43 -11.20 -6.14 -3.87
CA SER A 43 -12.41 -6.12 -3.03
C SER A 43 -12.19 -6.82 -1.68
N ILE A 44 -11.48 -7.95 -1.67
CA ILE A 44 -11.09 -8.65 -0.44
C ILE A 44 -10.19 -7.76 0.42
N TYR A 45 -9.15 -7.16 -0.16
CA TYR A 45 -8.23 -6.30 0.58
C TYR A 45 -8.87 -5.03 1.13
N ASP A 46 -9.87 -4.48 0.44
CA ASP A 46 -10.61 -3.33 0.93
C ASP A 46 -11.58 -3.71 2.05
N ASN A 47 -12.40 -4.75 1.85
CA ASN A 47 -13.41 -5.14 2.82
C ASN A 47 -12.80 -5.79 4.06
N LEU A 48 -11.95 -6.82 3.89
CA LEU A 48 -11.33 -7.52 5.01
C LEU A 48 -10.18 -6.73 5.60
N GLY A 49 -9.47 -5.90 4.81
CA GLY A 49 -8.44 -5.02 5.33
C GLY A 49 -9.01 -3.95 6.27
N ASN A 50 -10.12 -3.31 5.89
CA ASN A 50 -10.79 -2.35 6.78
C ASN A 50 -11.26 -3.00 8.08
N LEU A 51 -11.82 -4.21 7.98
CA LEU A 51 -12.23 -4.97 9.14
C LEU A 51 -11.03 -5.30 10.05
N LEU A 52 -9.95 -5.85 9.52
CA LEU A 52 -8.74 -6.17 10.29
C LEU A 52 -8.14 -4.91 10.93
N LYS A 53 -8.17 -3.77 10.24
CA LYS A 53 -7.69 -2.49 10.78
C LYS A 53 -8.50 -2.05 12.00
N GLU A 54 -9.81 -2.28 11.99
CA GLU A 54 -10.71 -1.87 13.07
C GLU A 54 -10.72 -2.86 14.25
N THR A 55 -10.71 -4.15 13.97
CA THR A 55 -10.82 -5.19 15.00
C THR A 55 -9.47 -5.64 15.53
N CYS A 56 -8.46 -5.75 14.67
CA CYS A 56 -7.24 -6.48 14.97
C CYS A 56 -6.00 -5.62 15.17
N PHE A 57 -5.97 -4.43 14.59
CA PHE A 57 -4.80 -3.54 14.59
C PHE A 57 -5.19 -2.08 14.92
N ASN A 58 -6.18 -1.92 15.81
CA ASN A 58 -6.77 -0.61 16.14
C ASN A 58 -5.77 0.37 16.79
N ASP A 59 -4.73 -0.17 17.42
CA ASP A 59 -3.63 0.48 18.14
C ASP A 59 -2.45 0.82 17.23
N MET A 60 -2.41 0.25 16.02
CA MET A 60 -1.33 0.38 15.04
C MET A 60 -1.81 0.85 13.67
N LYS A 61 -2.81 1.76 13.64
CA LYS A 61 -3.43 2.24 12.39
C LYS A 61 -2.42 2.84 11.39
N GLU A 62 -1.40 3.54 11.87
CA GLU A 62 -0.35 4.16 11.04
C GLU A 62 0.62 3.15 10.41
N LYS A 63 0.70 1.91 10.93
CA LYS A 63 1.59 0.84 10.42
C LYS A 63 0.82 -0.34 9.85
N PHE A 64 -0.50 -0.23 9.75
CA PHE A 64 -1.37 -1.32 9.33
C PHE A 64 -1.01 -1.86 7.95
N TYR A 65 -0.68 -0.99 6.99
CA TYR A 65 -0.32 -1.39 5.61
C TYR A 65 1.01 -2.18 5.52
N ILE A 66 1.85 -2.11 6.55
CA ILE A 66 3.10 -2.89 6.64
C ILE A 66 2.81 -4.30 7.14
N LYS A 67 1.88 -4.41 8.09
CA LYS A 67 1.45 -5.70 8.64
C LYS A 67 0.56 -6.43 7.65
N PHE A 68 -0.50 -5.76 7.21
CA PHE A 68 -1.43 -6.26 6.20
C PHE A 68 -0.99 -5.80 4.80
N VAL A 69 -0.07 -6.57 4.23
CA VAL A 69 0.41 -6.38 2.86
C VAL A 69 -0.69 -6.72 1.86
N ARG A 70 -1.00 -5.78 0.96
CA ARG A 70 -1.88 -5.96 -0.19
C ARG A 70 -1.07 -6.42 -1.41
N ALA A 71 -0.60 -7.67 -1.38
CA ALA A 71 0.16 -8.23 -2.48
C ALA A 71 -0.76 -8.97 -3.46
N TYR A 72 -0.69 -8.63 -4.73
CA TYR A 72 -1.47 -9.30 -5.79
C TYR A 72 -0.70 -10.46 -6.44
N ASP A 73 0.62 -10.53 -6.19
CA ASP A 73 1.40 -11.71 -6.52
C ASP A 73 1.14 -12.82 -5.49
N THR A 74 0.48 -13.89 -5.92
CA THR A 74 0.19 -15.04 -5.06
C THR A 74 1.46 -15.75 -4.58
N LYS A 75 2.60 -15.60 -5.26
CA LYS A 75 3.91 -16.06 -4.76
C LYS A 75 4.31 -15.30 -3.50
N VAL A 76 4.08 -13.99 -3.44
CA VAL A 76 4.36 -13.18 -2.24
C VAL A 76 3.49 -13.67 -1.07
N LEU A 77 2.19 -13.86 -1.31
CA LEU A 77 1.28 -14.37 -0.30
C LEU A 77 1.66 -15.77 0.18
N ARG A 78 2.02 -16.67 -0.75
CA ARG A 78 2.50 -18.03 -0.45
C ARG A 78 3.74 -17.99 0.43
N ASN A 79 4.73 -17.18 0.06
CA ASN A 79 5.99 -17.06 0.79
C ASN A 79 5.76 -16.47 2.20
N LYS A 80 4.93 -15.42 2.31
CA LYS A 80 4.56 -14.81 3.60
C LYS A 80 3.91 -15.84 4.53
N LYS A 81 2.89 -16.54 4.04
CA LYS A 81 2.19 -17.59 4.79
C LYS A 81 3.14 -18.73 5.18
N ALA A 82 3.90 -19.26 4.23
CA ALA A 82 4.83 -20.36 4.46
C ALA A 82 5.88 -20.02 5.53
N MET A 83 6.44 -18.81 5.48
CA MET A 83 7.42 -18.36 6.47
C MET A 83 6.79 -18.13 7.84
N TYR A 84 5.60 -17.52 7.90
CA TYR A 84 4.87 -17.34 9.16
C TYR A 84 4.56 -18.69 9.83
N ASP A 85 4.02 -19.64 9.08
CA ASP A 85 3.71 -20.98 9.58
C ASP A 85 4.97 -21.70 10.07
N PHE A 86 6.07 -21.63 9.31
CA PHE A 86 7.35 -22.18 9.74
C PHE A 86 7.82 -21.59 11.07
N LEU A 87 7.78 -20.26 11.19
CA LEU A 87 8.19 -19.57 12.41
C LEU A 87 7.31 -19.97 13.59
N GLU A 88 6.00 -20.09 13.41
CA GLU A 88 5.10 -20.52 14.48
C GLU A 88 5.41 -21.97 14.93
N TYR A 89 5.56 -22.89 13.98
CA TYR A 89 5.70 -24.32 14.27
C TYR A 89 7.13 -24.77 14.56
N TYR A 90 8.14 -23.93 14.35
CA TYR A 90 9.55 -24.31 14.50
C TYR A 90 9.88 -24.92 15.87
N LYS A 91 9.25 -24.43 16.95
CA LYS A 91 9.46 -24.98 18.31
C LYS A 91 9.05 -26.45 18.36
N ARG A 92 7.87 -26.78 17.83
CA ARG A 92 7.36 -28.14 17.78
C ARG A 92 8.20 -29.03 16.86
N ILE A 93 8.62 -28.49 15.70
CA ILE A 93 9.53 -29.19 14.78
C ILE A 93 10.83 -29.54 15.51
N SER A 94 11.38 -28.62 16.30
CA SER A 94 12.61 -28.82 17.07
C SER A 94 12.44 -29.87 18.16
N GLU A 95 11.31 -29.88 18.86
CA GLU A 95 10.97 -30.91 19.86
C GLU A 95 10.89 -32.30 19.23
N ILE A 96 10.25 -32.41 18.06
CA ILE A 96 10.14 -33.65 17.29
C ILE A 96 11.52 -34.14 16.83
N LEU A 97 12.33 -33.25 16.24
CA LEU A 97 13.70 -33.56 15.80
C LEU A 97 14.63 -33.94 16.96
N ASN A 98 14.33 -33.49 18.18
CA ASN A 98 15.08 -33.89 19.36
C ASN A 98 14.64 -35.25 19.92
N GLY A 99 13.43 -35.71 19.59
CA GLY A 99 12.89 -37.00 19.99
C GLY A 99 13.45 -38.18 19.19
N ASN A 100 12.95 -39.37 19.51
CA ASN A 100 13.28 -40.60 18.79
C ASN A 100 12.40 -40.71 17.54
N ILE A 101 12.90 -40.21 16.42
CA ILE A 101 12.25 -40.33 15.10
C ILE A 101 13.07 -41.19 14.15
N SER A 102 12.44 -41.72 13.11
CA SER A 102 13.15 -42.50 12.10
C SER A 102 14.10 -41.62 11.28
N ASN A 103 15.11 -42.22 10.65
CA ASN A 103 16.00 -41.49 9.75
C ASN A 103 15.25 -40.89 8.54
N ALA A 104 14.16 -41.55 8.10
CA ALA A 104 13.33 -41.06 7.00
C ALA A 104 12.55 -39.81 7.41
N ASP A 105 11.89 -39.83 8.57
CA ASP A 105 11.15 -38.68 9.08
C ASP A 105 12.08 -37.52 9.40
N SER A 106 13.23 -37.80 10.01
CA SER A 106 14.27 -36.80 10.28
C SER A 106 14.70 -36.11 8.99
N LYS A 107 14.83 -36.85 7.89
CA LYS A 107 15.18 -36.27 6.60
C LYS A 107 14.08 -35.33 6.09
N VAL A 108 12.81 -35.72 6.16
CA VAL A 108 11.67 -34.87 5.75
C VAL A 108 11.67 -33.53 6.49
N TYR A 109 11.84 -33.55 7.81
CA TYR A 109 11.91 -32.32 8.61
C TYR A 109 13.13 -31.47 8.26
N CYS A 110 14.29 -32.10 8.02
CA CYS A 110 15.50 -31.38 7.65
C CYS A 110 15.42 -30.77 6.25
N ASP A 111 14.83 -31.47 5.28
CA ASP A 111 14.59 -30.97 3.92
C ASP A 111 13.61 -29.78 3.96
N TYR A 112 12.55 -29.86 4.79
CA TYR A 112 11.63 -28.75 5.02
C TYR A 112 12.29 -27.53 5.67
N ILE A 113 13.13 -27.75 6.69
CA ILE A 113 13.91 -26.67 7.31
C ILE A 113 14.83 -26.02 6.27
N GLU A 114 15.57 -26.82 5.49
CA GLU A 114 16.46 -26.30 4.44
C GLU A 114 15.69 -25.48 3.40
N TYR A 115 14.52 -25.96 2.97
CA TYR A 115 13.63 -25.20 2.11
C TYR A 115 13.27 -23.83 2.71
N MET A 116 12.93 -23.77 4.00
CA MET A 116 12.58 -22.51 4.68
C MET A 116 13.77 -21.58 4.86
N LEU A 117 14.97 -22.11 5.15
CA LEU A 117 16.21 -21.32 5.20
C LEU A 117 16.52 -20.70 3.83
N ASN A 118 16.31 -21.44 2.74
CA ASN A 118 16.46 -20.93 1.38
C ASN A 118 15.38 -19.90 1.03
N LEU A 119 14.13 -20.13 1.44
CA LEU A 119 13.03 -19.19 1.25
C LEU A 119 13.33 -17.85 1.94
N TYR A 120 13.90 -17.85 3.15
CA TYR A 120 14.33 -16.63 3.82
C TYR A 120 15.30 -15.81 2.95
N ASN A 121 16.30 -16.44 2.32
CA ASN A 121 17.23 -15.73 1.44
C ASN A 121 16.53 -15.13 0.21
N VAL A 122 15.57 -15.86 -0.36
CA VAL A 122 14.73 -15.35 -1.46
C VAL A 122 13.95 -14.14 -0.99
N MET A 123 13.31 -14.21 0.18
CA MET A 123 12.55 -13.10 0.75
C MET A 123 13.45 -11.89 0.99
N VAL A 124 14.62 -12.04 1.61
CA VAL A 124 15.59 -10.94 1.80
C VAL A 124 15.98 -10.28 0.48
N LYS A 125 16.26 -11.08 -0.56
CA LYS A 125 16.67 -10.58 -1.87
C LYS A 125 15.54 -9.89 -2.64
N GLU A 126 14.32 -10.41 -2.54
CA GLU A 126 13.13 -9.92 -3.25
C GLU A 126 12.37 -8.82 -2.48
N ASN A 127 12.82 -8.43 -1.28
CA ASN A 127 12.11 -7.49 -0.39
C ASN A 127 12.19 -5.99 -0.79
N ARG A 128 12.22 -5.66 -2.08
CA ARG A 128 12.32 -4.25 -2.54
C ARG A 128 11.12 -3.41 -2.11
N GLN A 129 9.93 -4.00 -2.17
CA GLN A 129 8.66 -3.36 -1.78
C GLN A 129 8.35 -3.52 -0.27
N LYS A 130 9.31 -4.02 0.52
CA LYS A 130 9.17 -4.26 1.96
C LYS A 130 8.06 -5.24 2.37
N PHE A 131 7.52 -6.01 1.43
CA PHE A 131 6.44 -6.98 1.66
C PHE A 131 6.79 -8.10 2.64
N TYR A 132 8.07 -8.44 2.79
CA TYR A 132 8.52 -9.53 3.66
C TYR A 132 9.08 -9.05 4.99
N CYS A 133 8.96 -7.76 5.32
CA CYS A 133 9.65 -7.19 6.47
C CYS A 133 9.24 -7.81 7.81
N GLU A 134 7.96 -8.08 8.04
CA GLU A 134 7.51 -8.74 9.28
C GLU A 134 8.12 -10.14 9.40
N GLU A 135 8.15 -10.92 8.32
CA GLU A 135 8.70 -12.27 8.33
C GLU A 135 10.23 -12.29 8.47
N ILE A 136 10.93 -11.40 7.77
CA ILE A 136 12.40 -11.29 7.85
C ILE A 136 12.82 -10.91 9.25
N LEU A 137 12.16 -9.92 9.87
CA LEU A 137 12.50 -9.49 11.23
C LEU A 137 12.21 -10.58 12.26
N ALA A 138 11.07 -11.28 12.14
CA ALA A 138 10.73 -12.39 13.02
C ALA A 138 11.69 -13.58 12.86
N PHE A 139 12.13 -13.86 11.63
CA PHE A 139 13.16 -14.86 11.37
C PHE A 139 14.50 -14.44 11.97
N ASP A 140 14.94 -13.20 11.76
CA ASP A 140 16.18 -12.66 12.32
C ASP A 140 16.18 -12.76 13.85
N GLU A 141 15.11 -12.34 14.51
CA GLU A 141 14.98 -12.45 15.97
C GLU A 141 15.13 -13.90 16.45
N LYS A 142 14.54 -14.85 15.71
CA LYS A 142 14.52 -16.26 16.09
C LYS A 142 15.82 -17.00 15.76
N PHE A 143 16.53 -16.64 14.70
CA PHE A 143 17.65 -17.42 14.16
C PHE A 143 19.00 -16.69 14.13
N SER A 144 19.06 -15.38 14.38
CA SER A 144 20.35 -14.65 14.43
C SER A 144 21.25 -15.11 15.58
N GLY A 145 20.67 -15.69 16.63
CA GLY A 145 21.42 -16.36 17.68
C GLY A 145 21.94 -17.74 17.25
N ASN A 146 23.12 -18.12 17.72
CA ASN A 146 23.73 -19.41 17.35
C ASN A 146 22.92 -20.64 17.82
N GLY A 147 21.99 -20.51 18.76
CA GLY A 147 21.26 -21.63 19.37
C GLY A 147 20.49 -22.49 18.37
N ASN A 148 19.50 -21.90 17.69
CA ASN A 148 18.63 -22.61 16.75
C ASN A 148 19.40 -23.14 15.53
N LEU A 149 20.36 -22.35 15.01
CA LEU A 149 21.20 -22.78 13.89
C LEU A 149 22.14 -23.93 14.28
N ASN A 150 22.73 -23.90 15.48
CA ASN A 150 23.57 -25.00 15.97
C ASN A 150 22.73 -26.26 16.22
N PHE A 151 21.52 -26.11 16.75
CA PHE A 151 20.58 -27.22 16.89
C PHE A 151 20.31 -27.88 15.54
N ILE A 152 19.95 -27.09 14.52
CA ILE A 152 19.71 -27.58 13.16
C ILE A 152 20.95 -28.31 12.62
N LYS A 153 22.14 -27.71 12.71
CA LYS A 153 23.40 -28.35 12.26
C LYS A 153 23.69 -29.67 12.96
N SER A 154 23.31 -29.79 14.23
CA SER A 154 23.54 -31.01 15.02
C SER A 154 22.60 -32.15 14.65
N LYS A 155 21.37 -31.85 14.21
CA LYS A 155 20.33 -32.84 13.90
C LYS A 155 20.25 -33.15 12.40
N CYS A 156 20.44 -32.15 11.54
CA CYS A 156 20.33 -32.26 10.09
C CYS A 156 21.72 -32.42 9.45
N LYS A 157 22.06 -33.66 9.09
CA LYS A 157 23.33 -33.98 8.42
C LYS A 157 23.36 -33.36 7.02
N ASN A 158 24.48 -32.75 6.65
CA ASN A 158 24.73 -32.14 5.33
C ASN A 158 23.85 -30.94 4.95
N ILE A 159 23.13 -30.32 5.89
CA ILE A 159 22.32 -29.14 5.59
C ILE A 159 23.21 -27.95 5.17
N SER A 160 22.86 -27.31 4.06
CA SER A 160 23.55 -26.11 3.60
C SER A 160 22.91 -24.86 4.20
N ILE A 161 23.62 -24.20 5.10
CA ILE A 161 23.15 -22.96 5.74
C ILE A 161 24.00 -21.81 5.22
N ASN A 162 23.49 -21.11 4.22
CA ASN A 162 24.05 -19.85 3.75
C ASN A 162 23.01 -18.74 3.91
N LEU A 163 22.90 -18.20 5.13
CA LEU A 163 21.89 -17.19 5.47
C LEU A 163 22.48 -15.79 5.33
N LEU A 164 21.76 -14.93 4.61
CA LEU A 164 22.14 -13.53 4.39
C LEU A 164 21.72 -12.64 5.57
N PHE A 165 22.17 -12.95 6.79
CA PHE A 165 21.89 -12.08 7.93
C PHE A 165 22.54 -10.71 7.73
N ASN A 166 21.74 -9.65 7.86
CA ASN A 166 22.21 -8.29 7.76
C ASN A 166 21.72 -7.49 8.95
N GLN A 167 22.64 -6.92 9.72
CA GLN A 167 22.31 -6.06 10.87
C GLN A 167 21.50 -4.82 10.47
N ASN A 168 21.49 -4.48 9.17
CA ASN A 168 20.69 -3.40 8.62
C ASN A 168 19.26 -3.80 8.22
N HIS A 169 18.83 -5.06 8.34
CA HIS A 169 17.43 -5.43 8.02
C HIS A 169 16.44 -4.63 8.86
N LYS A 170 16.75 -4.41 10.15
CA LYS A 170 15.93 -3.56 11.01
C LYS A 170 15.85 -2.12 10.50
N LYS A 171 16.94 -1.55 9.98
CA LYS A 171 16.95 -0.22 9.33
C LYS A 171 16.17 -0.23 8.00
N LEU A 172 16.39 -1.23 7.16
CA LEU A 172 15.75 -1.39 5.84
C LEU A 172 14.22 -1.55 5.97
N CYS A 173 13.79 -2.29 6.99
CA CYS A 173 12.39 -2.55 7.32
C CYS A 173 11.77 -1.55 8.29
N SER A 174 12.55 -0.57 8.77
CA SER A 174 12.00 0.58 9.48
C SER A 174 11.43 1.60 8.49
N ILE A 175 10.44 2.36 8.97
CA ILE A 175 9.91 3.55 8.29
C ILE A 175 10.69 4.81 8.72
N GLU A 176 11.57 4.70 9.72
CA GLU A 176 12.25 5.88 10.28
C GLU A 176 13.00 6.65 9.21
N ASP A 177 12.65 7.93 9.08
CA ASP A 177 13.37 8.93 8.30
C ASP A 177 14.86 8.82 8.62
N GLU A 178 15.71 8.81 7.59
CA GLU A 178 17.14 8.91 7.85
C GLU A 178 17.41 10.19 8.65
N PRO A 179 18.20 10.12 9.75
CA PRO A 179 18.53 11.31 10.50
C PRO A 179 19.38 12.22 9.61
N ILE A 180 18.86 13.40 9.32
CA ILE A 180 19.65 14.52 8.81
C ILE A 180 20.73 14.76 9.86
N ASN A 181 21.97 14.43 9.53
CA ASN A 181 23.13 14.80 10.34
C ASN A 181 23.11 16.31 10.53
N ASN A 182 22.92 16.75 11.79
CA ASN A 182 23.07 18.12 12.25
C ASN A 182 24.53 18.56 12.14
N SER A 183 25.03 18.76 10.92
CA SER A 183 26.10 19.69 10.64
C SER A 183 25.44 20.99 10.19
N GLN A 184 25.46 21.99 11.07
CA GLN A 184 24.96 23.34 10.78
C GLN A 184 25.39 23.79 9.38
N PRO A 185 24.44 24.10 8.47
CA PRO A 185 24.75 24.94 7.34
C PRO A 185 24.96 26.35 7.90
N LYS A 186 26.16 26.87 7.69
CA LYS A 186 26.47 28.31 7.79
C LYS A 186 25.36 29.11 7.10
N GLU A 187 25.01 30.25 7.70
CA GLU A 187 24.18 31.29 7.09
C GLU A 187 24.52 31.45 5.60
N VAL A 188 23.62 30.97 4.74
CA VAL A 188 23.56 31.36 3.34
C VAL A 188 22.12 31.78 3.10
N ALA A 189 21.96 33.09 2.96
CA ALA A 189 20.86 33.87 2.41
C ALA A 189 19.46 33.23 2.40
N LYS A 190 18.54 33.90 3.11
CA LYS A 190 17.09 33.89 2.83
C LYS A 190 16.86 33.91 1.31
N SER A 191 16.59 32.76 0.73
CA SER A 191 15.97 32.65 -0.60
C SER A 191 14.47 32.53 -0.40
N ALA A 192 13.76 33.22 -1.28
CA ALA A 192 12.34 33.49 -1.21
C ALA A 192 11.48 32.24 -1.01
N THR A 193 10.37 32.46 -0.32
CA THR A 193 9.14 31.66 -0.43
C THR A 193 9.00 31.05 -1.82
N ASN A 194 8.98 29.71 -1.90
CA ASN A 194 8.57 28.97 -3.08
C ASN A 194 7.09 29.28 -3.38
N GLU A 195 6.83 30.43 -3.99
CA GLU A 195 5.59 30.64 -4.74
C GLU A 195 5.58 29.63 -5.88
N ASN A 196 4.57 28.75 -5.89
CA ASN A 196 4.40 27.69 -6.90
C ASN A 196 4.59 28.25 -8.33
N VAL A 197 5.69 27.84 -8.97
CA VAL A 197 6.11 28.30 -10.30
C VAL A 197 5.29 27.63 -11.42
N LEU A 198 4.56 26.56 -11.12
CA LEU A 198 3.62 25.91 -12.05
C LEU A 198 2.22 26.47 -11.80
N LYS A 199 1.73 27.32 -12.69
CA LYS A 199 0.33 27.75 -12.71
C LYS A 199 -0.32 26.99 -13.87
N ASP A 200 -1.36 26.22 -13.58
CA ASP A 200 -2.31 25.76 -14.60
C ASP A 200 -3.41 26.84 -14.74
N ILE A 201 -3.78 27.19 -15.96
CA ILE A 201 -4.80 28.21 -16.25
C ILE A 201 -6.17 27.80 -15.71
N GLU A 202 -6.56 26.54 -15.90
CA GLU A 202 -7.83 26.00 -15.45
C GLU A 202 -7.84 25.87 -13.93
N PHE A 203 -6.74 25.45 -13.31
CA PHE A 203 -6.57 25.49 -11.85
C PHE A 203 -6.72 26.90 -11.30
N HIS A 204 -6.00 27.89 -11.87
CA HIS A 204 -6.00 29.26 -11.35
C HIS A 204 -7.40 29.86 -11.40
N LYS A 205 -8.13 29.67 -12.51
CA LYS A 205 -9.52 30.10 -12.64
C LYS A 205 -10.42 29.40 -11.61
N LEU A 206 -10.27 28.09 -11.42
CA LEU A 206 -11.06 27.35 -10.42
C LEU A 206 -10.71 27.77 -8.99
N CYS A 207 -9.44 28.03 -8.68
CA CYS A 207 -9.03 28.55 -7.39
C CYS A 207 -9.59 29.94 -7.10
N GLU A 208 -9.60 30.84 -8.09
CA GLU A 208 -10.26 32.14 -7.97
C GLU A 208 -11.74 31.97 -7.64
N GLU A 209 -12.44 31.07 -8.34
CA GLU A 209 -13.83 30.73 -8.04
C GLU A 209 -14.00 30.15 -6.63
N PHE A 210 -13.12 29.22 -6.23
CA PHE A 210 -13.14 28.60 -4.90
C PHE A 210 -12.88 29.59 -3.77
N ASN A 211 -12.15 30.68 -4.03
CA ASN A 211 -11.85 31.72 -3.06
C ASN A 211 -12.95 32.77 -2.90
N LYS A 212 -13.93 32.85 -3.81
CA LYS A 212 -15.06 33.79 -3.69
C LYS A 212 -15.82 33.58 -2.39
N GLU A 213 -16.56 34.60 -1.94
CA GLU A 213 -17.28 34.59 -0.65
C GLU A 213 -18.80 34.53 -0.79
N ASN A 214 -19.29 34.36 -2.01
CA ASN A 214 -20.72 34.26 -2.28
C ASN A 214 -21.32 32.94 -1.77
N ASP A 215 -22.60 32.98 -1.40
CA ASP A 215 -23.43 31.81 -1.10
C ASP A 215 -22.94 30.90 0.05
N MET A 216 -21.95 31.32 0.83
CA MET A 216 -21.36 30.51 1.90
C MET A 216 -22.38 30.15 3.00
N ASP A 217 -23.30 31.06 3.32
CA ASP A 217 -24.30 30.86 4.37
C ASP A 217 -25.28 29.72 4.07
N LYS A 218 -25.47 29.36 2.79
CA LYS A 218 -26.31 28.21 2.39
C LYS A 218 -25.73 26.88 2.84
N TYR A 219 -24.42 26.82 3.11
CA TYR A 219 -23.68 25.60 3.43
C TYR A 219 -23.18 25.57 4.87
N LYS A 220 -23.52 26.58 5.69
CA LYS A 220 -23.02 26.71 7.06
C LYS A 220 -23.42 25.54 7.97
N ASP A 221 -24.56 24.90 7.70
CA ASP A 221 -25.11 23.85 8.55
C ASP A 221 -24.24 22.58 8.53
N HIS A 222 -23.51 22.34 7.43
CA HIS A 222 -22.50 21.28 7.40
C HIS A 222 -21.41 21.51 8.45
N CYS A 223 -21.08 22.77 8.74
CA CYS A 223 -19.99 23.21 9.60
C CYS A 223 -20.36 23.34 11.09
N ASN A 224 -21.52 22.86 11.52
CA ASN A 224 -21.98 22.96 12.91
C ASN A 224 -21.07 22.26 13.95
N GLY A 225 -20.23 21.31 13.51
CA GLY A 225 -19.20 20.70 14.38
C GLY A 225 -18.07 21.66 14.73
N ILE A 226 -17.74 22.58 13.81
CA ILE A 226 -16.63 23.54 13.95
C ILE A 226 -16.98 24.70 14.86
N SER A 227 -18.26 25.10 14.96
CA SER A 227 -18.68 26.15 15.89
C SER A 227 -18.46 25.81 17.37
N LYS A 228 -18.25 24.52 17.68
CA LYS A 228 -17.91 24.03 19.03
C LYS A 228 -16.41 24.14 19.34
N LEU A 229 -15.57 24.40 18.35
CA LEU A 229 -14.13 24.60 18.54
C LEU A 229 -13.90 26.02 19.08
N THR A 230 -13.37 26.13 20.30
CA THR A 230 -13.03 27.40 20.95
C THR A 230 -11.51 27.64 20.94
N GLY A 231 -11.08 28.89 21.10
CA GLY A 231 -9.65 29.25 21.21
C GLY A 231 -8.93 29.38 19.86
N ASN A 232 -7.75 28.75 19.74
CA ASN A 232 -6.73 29.02 18.70
C ASN A 232 -7.10 28.61 17.25
N TYR A 233 -8.36 28.31 16.91
CA TYR A 233 -8.78 27.84 15.58
C TYR A 233 -9.40 28.93 14.70
N GLU A 234 -8.83 30.14 14.76
CA GLU A 234 -9.24 31.27 13.93
C GLU A 234 -9.20 30.91 12.43
N GLY A 235 -10.19 31.37 11.66
CA GLY A 235 -10.30 31.13 10.22
C GLY A 235 -10.84 29.74 9.81
N VAL A 236 -10.88 28.75 10.70
CA VAL A 236 -11.36 27.39 10.39
C VAL A 236 -12.85 27.37 10.03
N SER A 237 -13.68 28.20 10.69
CA SER A 237 -15.11 28.27 10.40
C SER A 237 -15.39 28.75 8.98
N ASP A 238 -14.73 29.82 8.54
CA ASP A 238 -14.93 30.35 7.19
C ASP A 238 -14.32 29.44 6.13
N MET A 239 -13.17 28.81 6.44
CA MET A 239 -12.62 27.75 5.60
C MET A 239 -13.61 26.59 5.41
N CYS A 240 -14.28 26.14 6.48
CA CYS A 240 -15.28 25.08 6.37
C CYS A 240 -16.43 25.45 5.45
N LYS A 241 -16.98 26.67 5.55
CA LYS A 241 -18.08 27.11 4.69
C LYS A 241 -17.66 27.14 3.22
N LYS A 242 -16.45 27.63 2.93
CA LYS A 242 -15.87 27.62 1.57
C LYS A 242 -15.69 26.18 1.07
N LEU A 243 -15.13 25.30 1.91
CA LEU A 243 -14.95 23.89 1.60
C LEU A 243 -16.28 23.22 1.25
N ALA A 244 -17.31 23.37 2.10
CA ALA A 244 -18.62 22.76 1.88
C ALA A 244 -19.25 23.24 0.58
N ARG A 245 -19.26 24.56 0.34
CA ARG A 245 -19.77 25.14 -0.92
C ARG A 245 -19.03 24.59 -2.14
N ASN A 246 -17.69 24.62 -2.11
CA ASN A 246 -16.88 24.23 -3.26
C ASN A 246 -17.03 22.74 -3.57
N LEU A 247 -17.02 21.89 -2.54
CA LEU A 247 -17.28 20.45 -2.67
C LEU A 247 -18.63 20.20 -3.33
N THR A 248 -19.70 20.80 -2.79
CA THR A 248 -21.04 20.64 -3.35
C THR A 248 -21.13 21.13 -4.80
N ASN A 249 -20.51 22.25 -5.13
CA ASN A 249 -20.53 22.79 -6.49
C ASN A 249 -19.81 21.88 -7.49
N VAL A 250 -18.63 21.35 -7.12
CA VAL A 250 -17.89 20.41 -7.97
C VAL A 250 -18.66 19.09 -8.12
N SER A 251 -19.17 18.53 -7.03
CA SER A 251 -19.91 17.26 -7.03
C SER A 251 -21.22 17.33 -7.84
N LYS A 252 -21.82 18.51 -7.98
CA LYS A 252 -23.02 18.76 -8.81
C LYS A 252 -22.74 18.78 -10.31
N LEU A 253 -21.48 18.85 -10.76
CA LEU A 253 -21.16 18.86 -12.18
C LEU A 253 -21.57 17.52 -12.83
N ASP A 254 -22.46 17.58 -13.83
CA ASP A 254 -22.94 16.37 -14.50
C ASP A 254 -21.88 15.72 -15.40
N ASN A 255 -21.05 16.54 -16.04
CA ASN A 255 -19.98 16.04 -16.90
C ASN A 255 -18.88 15.39 -16.04
N THR A 256 -18.72 14.07 -16.16
CA THR A 256 -17.76 13.27 -15.36
C THR A 256 -16.32 13.73 -15.51
N LYS A 257 -15.87 14.11 -16.72
CA LYS A 257 -14.49 14.56 -16.94
C LYS A 257 -14.22 15.90 -16.25
N LYS A 258 -15.13 16.87 -16.41
CA LYS A 258 -15.05 18.17 -15.73
C LYS A 258 -15.16 18.02 -14.22
N ARG A 259 -16.04 17.14 -13.75
CA ARG A 259 -16.18 16.83 -12.32
C ARG A 259 -14.90 16.25 -11.74
N SER A 260 -14.31 15.23 -12.37
CA SER A 260 -13.06 14.62 -11.94
C SER A 260 -11.91 15.64 -11.90
N THR A 261 -11.78 16.46 -12.95
CA THR A 261 -10.79 17.56 -13.00
C THR A 261 -11.03 18.57 -11.86
N GLY A 262 -12.28 18.99 -11.68
CA GLY A 262 -12.66 19.90 -10.59
C GLY A 262 -12.43 19.31 -9.20
N CYS A 263 -12.66 18.01 -9.00
CA CYS A 263 -12.39 17.31 -7.74
C CYS A 263 -10.90 17.36 -7.43
N SER A 264 -10.05 17.07 -8.42
CA SER A 264 -8.61 17.12 -8.25
C SER A 264 -8.15 18.49 -7.78
N TYR A 265 -8.58 19.55 -8.48
CA TYR A 265 -8.26 20.92 -8.11
C TYR A 265 -8.83 21.36 -6.76
N PHE A 266 -10.04 20.89 -6.42
CA PHE A 266 -10.64 21.15 -5.11
C PHE A 266 -9.79 20.57 -3.98
N VAL A 267 -9.29 19.35 -4.12
CA VAL A 267 -8.43 18.70 -3.10
C VAL A 267 -7.18 19.54 -2.82
N TYR A 268 -6.45 19.96 -3.86
CA TYR A 268 -5.26 20.79 -3.68
C TYR A 268 -5.57 22.18 -3.14
N TRP A 269 -6.69 22.77 -3.56
CA TRP A 269 -7.15 24.02 -2.96
C TRP A 269 -7.38 23.85 -1.46
N VAL A 270 -8.00 22.74 -1.00
CA VAL A 270 -8.16 22.47 0.44
C VAL A 270 -6.80 22.43 1.14
N TYR A 271 -5.82 21.71 0.60
CA TYR A 271 -4.48 21.63 1.20
C TYR A 271 -3.81 23.01 1.30
N GLU A 272 -3.91 23.85 0.28
CA GLU A 272 -3.37 25.22 0.32
C GLU A 272 -4.02 26.07 1.41
N GLN A 273 -5.34 26.00 1.55
CA GLN A 273 -6.04 26.80 2.56
C GLN A 273 -5.73 26.30 3.96
N LEU A 274 -5.64 24.99 4.17
CA LEU A 274 -5.22 24.41 5.46
C LEU A 274 -3.81 24.87 5.83
N ASN A 275 -2.90 24.91 4.86
CA ASN A 275 -1.54 25.40 5.06
C ASN A 275 -1.49 26.91 5.37
N LYS A 276 -2.56 27.69 5.15
CA LYS A 276 -2.61 29.11 5.56
C LYS A 276 -3.04 29.29 7.02
N LEU A 277 -3.65 28.28 7.63
CA LEU A 277 -4.17 28.36 8.99
C LEU A 277 -3.09 28.01 10.01
N ASN A 278 -2.73 28.98 10.86
CA ASN A 278 -1.71 28.78 11.92
C ASN A 278 -2.08 27.66 12.89
N SER A 279 -3.36 27.50 13.17
CA SER A 279 -3.93 26.44 14.03
C SER A 279 -3.70 25.03 13.50
N ILE A 280 -3.58 24.91 12.18
CA ILE A 280 -3.29 23.67 11.49
C ILE A 280 -1.79 23.46 11.38
N LYS A 281 -1.05 24.48 10.93
CA LYS A 281 0.41 24.45 10.81
C LYS A 281 1.13 24.08 12.11
N SER A 282 0.71 24.67 13.22
CA SER A 282 1.37 24.51 14.52
C SER A 282 1.10 23.17 15.21
N ASN A 283 0.02 22.49 14.84
CA ASN A 283 -0.39 21.21 15.44
C ASN A 283 -0.94 20.30 14.35
N TYR A 284 -0.09 20.04 13.36
CA TYR A 284 -0.47 19.24 12.22
C TYR A 284 -0.52 17.76 12.60
N SER A 285 -1.73 17.20 12.63
CA SER A 285 -2.00 15.78 12.90
C SER A 285 -3.42 15.48 12.46
N TYR A 286 -3.70 14.28 11.95
CA TYR A 286 -5.08 13.83 11.69
C TYR A 286 -5.95 13.85 12.97
N THR A 287 -5.33 13.88 14.16
CA THR A 287 -6.01 14.04 15.45
C THR A 287 -6.37 15.48 15.79
N ASN A 288 -5.90 16.47 15.02
CA ASN A 288 -6.24 17.87 15.19
C ASN A 288 -7.77 18.04 15.12
N PRO A 289 -8.40 18.63 16.15
CA PRO A 289 -9.84 18.80 16.20
C PRO A 289 -10.45 19.47 14.96
N ALA A 290 -9.79 20.49 14.41
CA ALA A 290 -10.26 21.17 13.20
C ALA A 290 -10.18 20.25 11.97
N ILE A 291 -9.07 19.51 11.79
CA ILE A 291 -8.94 18.54 10.69
C ILE A 291 -10.01 17.45 10.80
N LYS A 292 -10.24 16.92 12.01
CA LYS A 292 -11.25 15.88 12.25
C LYS A 292 -12.66 16.36 11.91
N GLU A 293 -13.01 17.59 12.26
CA GLU A 293 -14.32 18.14 11.91
C GLU A 293 -14.44 18.45 10.41
N LEU A 294 -13.38 18.95 9.75
CA LEU A 294 -13.39 19.15 8.30
C LEU A 294 -13.53 17.82 7.54
N TYR A 295 -12.86 16.76 7.99
CA TYR A 295 -13.01 15.41 7.44
C TYR A 295 -14.46 14.91 7.52
N LYS A 296 -15.12 15.12 8.67
CA LYS A 296 -16.55 14.79 8.83
C LYS A 296 -17.44 15.55 7.86
N VAL A 297 -17.12 16.82 7.57
CA VAL A 297 -17.87 17.62 6.59
C VAL A 297 -17.74 17.04 5.19
N VAL A 298 -16.50 16.75 4.75
CA VAL A 298 -16.24 16.12 3.44
C VAL A 298 -16.99 14.80 3.31
N ASN A 299 -16.87 13.92 4.31
CA ASN A 299 -17.54 12.63 4.28
C ASN A 299 -19.06 12.75 4.29
N ARG A 300 -19.63 13.66 5.10
CA ARG A 300 -21.08 13.86 5.14
C ARG A 300 -21.60 14.26 3.76
N ILE A 301 -21.03 15.29 3.15
CA ILE A 301 -21.46 15.78 1.84
C ILE A 301 -21.31 14.68 0.79
N ASN A 302 -20.16 14.01 0.73
CA ASN A 302 -19.95 12.96 -0.26
C ASN A 302 -20.87 11.76 -0.08
N MET A 303 -21.03 11.26 1.15
CA MET A 303 -21.80 10.03 1.40
C MET A 303 -23.31 10.25 1.41
N GLU A 304 -23.78 11.37 1.98
CA GLU A 304 -25.21 11.63 2.15
C GLU A 304 -25.82 12.29 0.91
N GLU A 305 -25.07 13.13 0.19
CA GLU A 305 -25.61 13.91 -0.93
C GLU A 305 -25.07 13.49 -2.31
N PHE A 306 -23.85 12.95 -2.39
CA PHE A 306 -23.14 12.74 -3.67
C PHE A 306 -22.43 11.38 -3.78
N LYS A 307 -23.04 10.30 -3.28
CA LYS A 307 -22.38 8.98 -3.10
C LYS A 307 -21.53 8.51 -4.30
N ASP A 308 -22.03 8.67 -5.52
CA ASP A 308 -21.34 8.23 -6.76
C ASP A 308 -20.62 9.38 -7.51
N LYS A 309 -20.67 10.60 -6.97
CA LYS A 309 -20.14 11.83 -7.58
C LYS A 309 -19.21 12.62 -6.65
N GLY A 310 -18.90 12.11 -5.46
CA GLY A 310 -18.16 12.82 -4.42
C GLY A 310 -16.68 13.02 -4.73
N CYS A 311 -16.10 14.08 -4.15
CA CYS A 311 -14.67 14.36 -4.19
C CYS A 311 -14.07 14.11 -2.80
N TYR A 312 -13.26 13.06 -2.64
CA TYR A 312 -12.65 12.73 -1.35
C TYR A 312 -11.35 13.50 -1.11
N VAL A 313 -11.15 13.94 0.13
CA VAL A 313 -9.95 14.67 0.57
C VAL A 313 -9.25 13.84 1.64
N TYR A 314 -7.95 13.64 1.47
CA TYR A 314 -7.14 12.84 2.38
C TYR A 314 -6.40 13.73 3.39
N PHE A 315 -6.72 13.57 4.67
CA PHE A 315 -6.23 14.43 5.76
C PHE A 315 -5.10 13.80 6.60
N ASP A 316 -4.63 12.62 6.20
CA ASP A 316 -3.75 11.71 6.95
C ASP A 316 -2.28 11.74 6.52
N TYR A 317 -1.89 12.67 5.66
CA TYR A 317 -0.50 12.87 5.19
C TYR A 317 0.17 14.00 5.94
N THR A 318 1.37 14.44 5.54
CA THR A 318 2.10 15.61 6.07
C THR A 318 1.95 16.85 5.19
N LEU A 319 2.20 18.05 5.75
CA LEU A 319 2.24 19.28 4.96
C LEU A 319 3.26 19.22 3.81
N ASP A 320 4.41 18.57 4.06
CA ASP A 320 5.45 18.40 3.04
C ASP A 320 4.98 17.46 1.93
N GLU A 321 4.32 16.36 2.26
CA GLU A 321 3.74 15.45 1.26
C GLU A 321 2.68 16.14 0.40
N TRP A 322 1.79 16.95 0.98
CA TRP A 322 0.82 17.70 0.19
C TRP A 322 1.47 18.67 -0.80
N ASN A 323 2.56 19.32 -0.41
CA ASN A 323 3.29 20.22 -1.30
C ASN A 323 3.97 19.44 -2.44
N GLU A 324 4.55 18.28 -2.15
CA GLU A 324 5.16 17.41 -3.17
C GLU A 324 4.12 16.85 -4.14
N TRP A 325 3.00 16.36 -3.62
CA TRP A 325 1.89 15.83 -4.42
C TRP A 325 1.29 16.89 -5.31
N LYS A 326 1.10 18.10 -4.77
CA LYS A 326 0.64 19.22 -5.56
C LYS A 326 1.59 19.51 -6.71
N LEU A 327 2.90 19.55 -6.45
CA LEU A 327 3.88 19.84 -7.49
C LEU A 327 3.86 18.78 -8.61
N LEU A 328 3.68 17.51 -8.25
CA LEU A 328 3.53 16.40 -9.20
C LEU A 328 2.23 16.50 -10.00
N HIS A 329 1.11 16.73 -9.31
CA HIS A 329 -0.19 16.94 -9.96
C HIS A 329 -0.15 18.11 -10.94
N ASP A 330 0.35 19.27 -10.52
CA ASP A 330 0.47 20.45 -11.37
C ASP A 330 1.37 20.17 -12.58
N TYR A 331 2.42 19.39 -12.40
CA TYR A 331 3.26 18.92 -13.51
C TYR A 331 2.46 18.07 -14.52
N PHE A 332 1.70 17.07 -14.07
CA PHE A 332 0.93 16.20 -14.98
C PHE A 332 -0.18 16.97 -15.71
N MET A 333 -0.88 17.88 -15.01
CA MET A 333 -1.93 18.70 -15.60
C MET A 333 -1.40 19.68 -16.67
N ASN A 334 -0.21 20.26 -16.44
CA ASN A 334 0.42 21.17 -17.39
C ASN A 334 1.25 20.47 -18.49
N TYR A 335 1.39 19.14 -18.44
CA TYR A 335 2.29 18.41 -19.34
C TYR A 335 1.89 18.59 -20.82
N GLU A 336 0.64 18.28 -21.15
CA GLU A 336 0.13 18.31 -22.52
C GLU A 336 0.15 19.73 -23.10
N CYS A 337 -0.25 20.74 -22.32
CA CYS A 337 -0.22 22.13 -22.79
C CYS A 337 1.21 22.66 -22.96
N THR A 338 2.18 22.13 -22.21
CA THR A 338 3.59 22.53 -22.36
C THR A 338 4.17 22.00 -23.67
N ILE A 339 3.72 20.84 -24.14
CA ILE A 339 4.22 20.20 -25.38
C ILE A 339 3.46 20.69 -26.62
N ASP A 340 2.18 21.06 -26.49
CA ASP A 340 1.37 21.48 -27.62
C ASP A 340 1.85 22.85 -28.19
N LYS A 341 2.57 22.78 -29.31
CA LYS A 341 3.06 23.95 -30.06
C LYS A 341 1.97 24.70 -30.84
N LYS A 342 0.73 24.20 -30.88
CA LYS A 342 -0.35 24.76 -31.72
C LYS A 342 -1.20 25.83 -31.04
N THR A 343 -1.06 26.02 -29.72
CA THR A 343 -1.77 27.08 -29.02
C THR A 343 -0.97 28.38 -29.08
N ASP A 344 -1.41 29.26 -29.97
CA ASP A 344 -0.96 30.65 -30.11
C ASP A 344 -1.45 31.52 -28.92
N THR A 345 -1.39 30.98 -27.70
CA THR A 345 -1.82 31.67 -26.49
C THR A 345 -0.60 32.22 -25.76
N ASN A 346 -0.41 33.53 -25.93
CA ASN A 346 0.45 34.45 -25.19
C ASN A 346 0.23 34.45 -23.65
N SER A 347 0.07 33.31 -23.00
CA SER A 347 0.02 33.24 -21.53
C SER A 347 1.13 32.36 -21.01
N ASP A 348 2.07 32.95 -20.28
CA ASP A 348 3.17 32.30 -19.55
C ASP A 348 2.73 31.29 -18.47
N THR A 349 1.44 30.97 -18.42
CA THR A 349 0.71 30.29 -17.35
C THR A 349 0.33 28.85 -17.70
N CYS A 350 1.00 28.20 -18.66
CA CYS A 350 0.85 26.76 -18.94
C CYS A 350 2.18 26.18 -19.48
N LYS A 351 3.30 26.66 -18.94
CA LYS A 351 4.65 26.28 -19.41
C LYS A 351 5.50 25.84 -18.24
N ILE A 352 5.76 24.55 -18.16
CA ILE A 352 6.78 24.01 -17.27
C ILE A 352 8.15 24.50 -17.75
N LYS A 353 8.88 25.22 -16.90
CA LYS A 353 10.24 25.70 -17.19
C LYS A 353 11.28 24.62 -16.88
N CYS A 354 12.41 24.62 -17.59
CA CYS A 354 13.51 23.68 -17.37
C CYS A 354 14.00 23.66 -15.91
N GLU A 355 14.02 24.81 -15.25
CA GLU A 355 14.44 24.95 -13.84
C GLU A 355 13.57 24.14 -12.87
N ASN A 356 12.28 23.96 -13.19
CA ASN A 356 11.33 23.21 -12.37
C ASN A 356 11.54 21.70 -12.49
N LEU A 357 12.02 21.23 -13.65
CA LEU A 357 12.07 19.81 -13.98
C LEU A 357 12.99 19.02 -13.05
N HIS A 358 14.06 19.62 -12.51
CA HIS A 358 14.96 18.90 -11.60
C HIS A 358 14.22 18.41 -10.36
N LYS A 359 13.48 19.30 -9.70
CA LYS A 359 12.72 18.95 -8.49
C LYS A 359 11.61 17.95 -8.82
N ILE A 360 10.94 18.13 -9.96
CA ILE A 360 9.90 17.22 -10.44
C ILE A 360 10.49 15.83 -10.71
N ASN A 361 11.68 15.73 -11.31
CA ASN A 361 12.35 14.46 -11.59
C ASN A 361 12.69 13.69 -10.31
N GLU A 362 13.16 14.40 -9.28
CA GLU A 362 13.40 13.82 -7.94
C GLU A 362 12.11 13.26 -7.33
N LEU A 363 11.02 14.03 -7.38
CA LEU A 363 9.72 13.59 -6.86
C LEU A 363 9.13 12.45 -7.69
N TYR A 364 9.27 12.51 -9.02
CA TYR A 364 8.85 11.44 -9.91
C TYR A 364 9.55 10.14 -9.54
N ALA A 365 10.87 10.17 -9.33
CA ALA A 365 11.63 9.01 -8.85
C ALA A 365 11.18 8.52 -7.46
N LYS A 366 10.90 9.44 -6.52
CA LYS A 366 10.43 9.12 -5.17
C LYS A 366 9.10 8.35 -5.17
N TYR A 367 8.18 8.72 -6.06
CA TYR A 367 6.80 8.21 -6.07
C TYR A 367 6.54 7.12 -7.13
N LEU A 368 7.34 7.01 -8.20
CA LEU A 368 7.13 6.03 -9.26
C LEU A 368 6.99 4.60 -8.74
N GLY A 369 7.93 4.14 -7.91
CA GLY A 369 7.88 2.78 -7.34
C GLY A 369 6.86 2.59 -6.22
N LYS A 370 6.32 3.68 -5.65
CA LYS A 370 5.29 3.63 -4.60
C LYS A 370 3.88 3.60 -5.20
N CYS A 371 3.71 4.29 -6.32
CA CYS A 371 2.42 4.51 -6.96
C CYS A 371 2.19 3.59 -8.15
N CYS A 372 3.24 3.12 -8.84
CA CYS A 372 3.11 2.41 -10.10
C CYS A 372 3.59 0.96 -10.01
N THR A 373 2.72 0.04 -10.39
CA THR A 373 3.06 -1.37 -10.61
C THR A 373 3.00 -1.67 -12.10
N TYR A 374 4.08 -2.18 -12.68
CA TYR A 374 4.16 -2.49 -14.10
C TYR A 374 4.12 -4.00 -14.37
N PHE A 375 3.51 -4.35 -15.49
CA PHE A 375 3.41 -5.71 -15.99
C PHE A 375 4.16 -5.82 -17.31
N SER A 376 4.74 -6.98 -17.59
CA SER A 376 5.55 -7.22 -18.79
C SER A 376 4.73 -7.31 -20.08
N ASN A 377 3.40 -7.36 -20.00
CA ASN A 377 2.51 -7.14 -21.16
C ASN A 377 2.34 -5.65 -21.51
N GLY A 378 2.95 -4.74 -20.75
CA GLY A 378 2.87 -3.29 -20.96
C GLY A 378 1.78 -2.60 -20.15
N GLU A 379 0.94 -3.34 -19.42
CA GLU A 379 -0.06 -2.77 -18.52
C GLU A 379 0.58 -2.21 -17.24
N TYR A 380 -0.17 -1.37 -16.53
CA TYR A 380 0.23 -0.85 -15.23
C TYR A 380 -0.98 -0.55 -14.34
N SER A 381 -0.78 -0.65 -13.03
CA SER A 381 -1.70 -0.15 -12.00
C SER A 381 -1.15 1.15 -11.40
N ASN A 382 -2.06 2.06 -11.05
CA ASN A 382 -1.74 3.31 -10.36
C ASN A 382 -2.47 3.36 -9.02
N GLU A 383 -1.70 3.27 -7.94
CA GLU A 383 -2.18 3.31 -6.55
C GLU A 383 -2.29 4.75 -6.00
N CYS A 384 -1.83 5.75 -6.76
CA CYS A 384 -1.89 7.17 -6.40
C CYS A 384 -2.51 8.04 -7.53
N PRO A 385 -3.68 7.68 -8.08
CA PRO A 385 -4.26 8.38 -9.22
C PRO A 385 -4.61 9.85 -8.94
N GLU A 386 -4.61 10.28 -7.68
CA GLU A 386 -4.93 11.66 -7.27
C GLU A 386 -3.80 12.66 -7.56
N PHE A 387 -2.55 12.18 -7.67
CA PHE A 387 -1.39 13.06 -7.81
C PHE A 387 -0.28 12.52 -8.71
N PHE A 388 -0.35 11.25 -9.11
CA PHE A 388 0.70 10.60 -9.88
C PHE A 388 0.18 9.99 -11.18
N GLU A 389 0.99 10.02 -12.24
CA GLU A 389 0.69 9.36 -13.51
C GLU A 389 1.79 8.36 -13.90
N CYS A 390 1.41 7.09 -14.05
CA CYS A 390 2.32 5.97 -14.30
C CYS A 390 2.70 5.79 -15.78
N ASN A 391 2.08 6.54 -16.70
CA ASN A 391 2.45 6.43 -18.11
C ASN A 391 3.85 7.04 -18.35
N ASP A 392 4.73 6.29 -18.99
CA ASP A 392 6.10 6.74 -19.30
C ASP A 392 6.17 8.03 -20.08
N LYS A 393 5.13 8.34 -20.86
CA LYS A 393 5.09 9.59 -21.62
C LYS A 393 5.23 10.80 -20.70
N TYR A 394 4.85 10.69 -19.42
CA TYR A 394 4.94 11.75 -18.43
C TYR A 394 6.24 11.71 -17.61
N ASN A 395 7.23 10.89 -17.98
CA ASN A 395 8.53 10.94 -17.32
C ASN A 395 9.16 12.34 -17.54
N PRO A 396 9.62 13.05 -16.49
CA PRO A 396 10.17 14.40 -16.64
C PRO A 396 11.33 14.52 -17.63
N TYR A 397 12.02 13.41 -17.90
CA TYR A 397 13.06 13.34 -18.93
C TYR A 397 12.51 13.58 -20.34
N GLU A 398 11.33 13.06 -20.65
CA GLU A 398 10.71 13.25 -21.97
C GLU A 398 10.43 14.74 -22.21
N LEU A 399 9.91 15.44 -21.19
CA LEU A 399 9.67 16.87 -21.28
C LEU A 399 10.98 17.68 -21.31
N TYR A 400 11.97 17.28 -20.53
CA TYR A 400 13.30 17.89 -20.52
C TYR A 400 13.93 17.91 -21.91
N VAL A 401 13.88 16.77 -22.62
CA VAL A 401 14.37 16.63 -24.00
C VAL A 401 13.51 17.46 -24.97
N SER A 402 12.18 17.37 -24.86
CA SER A 402 11.22 18.12 -25.68
C SER A 402 11.48 19.64 -25.65
N LEU A 403 11.75 20.18 -24.46
CA LEU A 403 12.01 21.60 -24.24
C LEU A 403 13.42 22.04 -24.61
N SER A 404 14.31 21.11 -25.00
CA SER A 404 15.71 21.39 -25.32
C SER A 404 16.44 22.13 -24.19
N CYS A 405 16.23 21.69 -22.95
CA CYS A 405 16.85 22.30 -21.79
C CYS A 405 18.40 22.21 -21.85
N ASN A 406 19.09 23.36 -21.83
CA ASN A 406 20.55 23.44 -21.91
C ASN A 406 21.24 23.29 -20.54
N PHE A 407 22.40 22.62 -20.56
CA PHE A 407 23.29 22.43 -19.41
C PHE A 407 24.07 23.69 -19.07
N ASP A 408 24.09 24.07 -17.79
CA ASP A 408 25.28 24.68 -17.19
C ASP A 408 25.99 23.60 -16.35
N GLU A 409 27.32 23.55 -16.44
CA GLU A 409 28.22 22.47 -15.96
C GLU A 409 28.14 22.12 -14.45
N THR A 410 27.26 22.77 -13.69
CA THR A 410 27.18 22.66 -12.23
C THR A 410 26.04 21.81 -11.69
N ARG A 411 25.16 21.23 -12.54
CA ARG A 411 24.12 20.29 -12.08
C ARG A 411 24.19 18.93 -12.79
N LYS A 412 24.56 17.90 -12.00
CA LYS A 412 24.68 16.49 -12.38
C LYS A 412 23.46 15.99 -13.19
N ASN A 413 23.76 15.24 -14.26
CA ASN A 413 22.91 14.39 -15.09
C ASN A 413 21.41 14.36 -14.75
N PHE A 414 20.58 15.02 -15.56
CA PHE A 414 19.13 14.78 -15.59
C PHE A 414 18.88 13.38 -16.15
N ILE A 415 18.62 12.40 -15.28
CA ILE A 415 18.49 11.00 -15.66
C ILE A 415 17.02 10.65 -15.89
N LYS A 416 16.77 9.85 -16.93
CA LYS A 416 15.48 9.21 -17.16
C LYS A 416 15.21 8.22 -16.02
N VAL A 417 14.18 8.48 -15.24
CA VAL A 417 13.78 7.59 -14.13
C VAL A 417 13.33 6.26 -14.73
N GLU A 418 14.00 5.18 -14.34
CA GLU A 418 13.67 3.84 -14.84
C GLU A 418 12.45 3.28 -14.10
N LYS A 419 11.63 2.50 -14.83
CA LYS A 419 10.53 1.77 -14.22
C LYS A 419 11.07 0.74 -13.21
N PRO A 420 10.29 0.46 -12.15
CA PRO A 420 10.44 -0.77 -11.38
C PRO A 420 10.42 -2.02 -12.28
N GLU A 421 11.09 -3.08 -11.84
CA GLU A 421 10.97 -4.40 -12.47
C GLU A 421 9.49 -4.83 -12.56
N PHE A 422 9.11 -5.46 -13.67
CA PHE A 422 7.74 -5.95 -13.84
C PHE A 422 7.40 -6.98 -12.78
N ILE A 423 6.22 -6.86 -12.17
CA ILE A 423 5.82 -7.76 -11.08
C ILE A 423 5.66 -9.21 -11.56
N ASP A 424 5.30 -9.40 -12.83
CA ASP A 424 5.13 -10.72 -13.46
C ASP A 424 6.41 -11.26 -14.14
N TYR A 425 7.53 -10.52 -14.07
CA TYR A 425 8.79 -10.90 -14.71
C TYR A 425 9.24 -12.30 -14.29
N TYR A 426 9.26 -12.56 -12.98
CA TYR A 426 9.71 -13.84 -12.43
C TYR A 426 8.75 -14.98 -12.77
N ALA A 427 7.44 -14.74 -12.76
CA ALA A 427 6.44 -15.75 -13.13
C ALA A 427 6.58 -16.16 -14.61
N LYS A 428 6.80 -15.20 -15.50
CA LYS A 428 7.05 -15.47 -16.92
C LYS A 428 8.41 -16.14 -17.16
N ASP A 429 9.46 -15.72 -16.46
CA ASP A 429 10.79 -16.34 -16.57
C ASP A 429 10.76 -17.82 -16.15
N ILE A 430 10.11 -18.13 -15.02
CA ILE A 430 9.90 -19.51 -14.56
C ILE A 430 9.07 -20.30 -15.57
N THR A 431 7.99 -19.73 -16.09
CA THR A 431 7.15 -20.38 -17.12
C THR A 431 7.93 -20.68 -18.39
N LYS A 432 8.78 -19.74 -18.83
CA LYS A 432 9.64 -19.90 -19.99
C LYS A 432 10.68 -21.01 -19.76
N LYS A 433 11.39 -20.99 -18.64
CA LYS A 433 12.37 -22.02 -18.26
C LYS A 433 11.72 -23.40 -18.13
N SER A 434 10.52 -23.49 -17.55
CA SER A 434 9.73 -24.73 -17.47
C SER A 434 9.37 -25.25 -18.87
N LYS A 435 8.90 -24.38 -19.78
CA LYS A 435 8.61 -24.77 -21.16
C LYS A 435 9.87 -25.24 -21.89
N GLU A 436 10.98 -24.52 -21.78
CA GLU A 436 12.27 -24.93 -22.37
C GLU A 436 12.72 -26.30 -21.84
N GLN A 437 12.59 -26.53 -20.54
CA GLN A 437 12.93 -27.81 -19.91
C GLN A 437 11.98 -28.95 -20.32
N SER A 438 10.68 -28.67 -20.49
CA SER A 438 9.71 -29.64 -21.01
C SER A 438 10.02 -30.06 -22.46
N LEU A 439 10.49 -29.11 -23.29
CA LEU A 439 10.88 -29.37 -24.68
C LEU A 439 12.18 -30.19 -24.75
N LEU A 440 13.15 -29.91 -23.87
CA LEU A 440 14.38 -30.70 -23.72
C LEU A 440 14.08 -32.12 -23.24
N ASN A 441 13.21 -32.29 -22.27
CA ASN A 441 12.81 -33.61 -21.77
C ASN A 441 12.06 -34.41 -22.84
N ARG A 442 11.19 -33.75 -23.64
CA ARG A 442 10.46 -34.41 -24.74
C ARG A 442 11.38 -34.88 -25.87
N SER A 443 12.53 -34.24 -26.07
CA SER A 443 13.57 -34.70 -27.01
C SER A 443 14.48 -35.79 -26.42
N SER A 444 14.35 -36.09 -25.12
CA SER A 444 15.16 -37.07 -24.38
C SER A 444 14.46 -38.41 -24.13
N VAL A 445 13.15 -38.54 -24.39
CA VAL A 445 12.40 -39.78 -24.10
C VAL A 445 12.41 -40.71 -25.32
N THR A 446 13.42 -41.58 -25.36
CA THR A 446 13.24 -42.95 -25.86
C THR A 446 13.53 -43.91 -24.69
N HIS A 447 12.52 -44.71 -24.35
CA HIS A 447 12.52 -45.82 -23.38
C HIS A 447 12.70 -45.50 -21.88
N SER A 448 11.57 -45.37 -21.17
CA SER A 448 11.22 -46.24 -20.04
C SER A 448 9.90 -45.77 -19.43
N GLU A 449 8.85 -46.60 -19.50
CA GLU A 449 7.60 -46.36 -18.80
C GLU A 449 7.77 -46.67 -17.30
N THR A 450 7.50 -45.68 -16.47
CA THR A 450 7.07 -45.88 -15.08
C THR A 450 6.06 -44.77 -14.77
N PRO A 451 4.86 -45.07 -14.22
CA PRO A 451 3.86 -44.03 -13.98
C PRO A 451 4.37 -43.11 -12.87
N MET A 452 4.45 -41.81 -13.15
CA MET A 452 4.64 -40.80 -12.11
C MET A 452 3.46 -40.88 -11.15
N ILE A 453 3.73 -41.27 -9.91
CA ILE A 453 2.84 -41.08 -8.77
C ILE A 453 2.70 -39.56 -8.62
N ALA A 454 1.48 -39.06 -8.82
CA ALA A 454 1.10 -37.71 -8.44
C ALA A 454 1.20 -37.62 -6.92
N ASP A 455 2.16 -36.83 -6.45
CA ASP A 455 2.41 -36.55 -5.04
C ASP A 455 1.38 -35.52 -4.58
N ASP A 456 0.20 -36.00 -4.17
CA ASP A 456 -0.80 -35.22 -3.46
C ASP A 456 -0.74 -35.64 -1.98
N THR A 457 0.41 -35.43 -1.35
CA THR A 457 0.56 -35.63 0.09
C THR A 457 0.03 -34.39 0.81
N SER A 458 -1.30 -34.33 0.93
CA SER A 458 -2.03 -33.42 1.82
C SER A 458 -1.51 -33.59 3.25
N ILE A 459 -0.70 -32.64 3.71
CA ILE A 459 -0.35 -32.51 5.12
C ILE A 459 -1.64 -32.13 5.85
N PHE A 460 -2.10 -33.01 6.74
CA PHE A 460 -3.26 -32.82 7.61
C PHE A 460 -3.29 -31.41 8.20
N ASP A 461 -4.15 -30.56 7.65
CA ASP A 461 -4.46 -29.27 8.22
C ASP A 461 -5.47 -29.49 9.37
N LEU A 462 -4.94 -29.53 10.60
CA LEU A 462 -5.74 -29.63 11.81
C LEU A 462 -6.79 -28.50 11.86
N PHE A 463 -6.46 -27.31 11.32
CA PHE A 463 -7.39 -26.18 11.25
C PHE A 463 -8.58 -26.49 10.35
N TYR A 464 -8.38 -27.11 9.19
CA TYR A 464 -9.47 -27.52 8.29
C TYR A 464 -10.42 -28.53 8.95
N THR A 465 -9.88 -29.43 9.78
CA THR A 465 -10.68 -30.39 10.58
C THR A 465 -11.49 -29.68 11.69
N PHE A 466 -10.91 -28.68 12.35
CA PHE A 466 -11.60 -27.88 13.38
C PHE A 466 -12.63 -26.91 12.78
N VAL A 467 -12.33 -26.31 11.63
CA VAL A 467 -13.21 -25.45 10.84
C VAL A 467 -14.40 -26.26 10.33
N LEU A 468 -14.19 -27.43 9.73
CA LEU A 468 -15.28 -28.34 9.35
C LEU A 468 -16.12 -28.78 10.55
N GLY A 469 -15.51 -29.01 11.72
CA GLY A 469 -16.22 -29.31 12.96
C GLY A 469 -17.08 -28.14 13.45
N ALA A 470 -16.54 -26.93 13.48
CA ALA A 470 -17.25 -25.72 13.92
C ALA A 470 -18.36 -25.32 12.94
N PHE A 471 -18.10 -25.36 11.63
CA PHE A 471 -19.11 -25.08 10.60
C PHE A 471 -20.16 -26.20 10.51
N GLY A 472 -19.80 -27.45 10.78
CA GLY A 472 -20.75 -28.56 10.91
C GLY A 472 -21.71 -28.38 12.08
N LEU A 473 -21.21 -27.93 13.24
CA LEU A 473 -22.03 -27.61 14.41
C LEU A 473 -22.93 -26.39 14.16
N LEU A 474 -22.41 -25.35 13.50
CA LEU A 474 -23.20 -24.16 13.12
C LEU A 474 -24.29 -24.48 12.08
N GLY A 475 -23.97 -25.34 11.11
CA GLY A 475 -24.94 -25.86 10.13
C GLY A 475 -26.06 -26.65 10.80
N ALA A 476 -25.72 -27.51 11.77
CA ALA A 476 -26.71 -28.23 12.57
C ALA A 476 -27.59 -27.28 13.40
N SER A 477 -27.01 -26.27 14.05
CA SER A 477 -27.77 -25.28 14.82
C SER A 477 -28.73 -24.44 13.96
N LEU A 478 -28.33 -24.05 12.75
CA LEU A 478 -29.20 -23.38 11.78
C LEU A 478 -30.34 -24.29 11.29
N PHE A 479 -30.05 -25.57 11.05
CA PHE A 479 -31.05 -26.57 10.70
C PHE A 479 -32.09 -26.71 11.83
N PHE A 480 -31.65 -26.88 13.08
CA PHE A 480 -32.56 -26.95 14.24
C PHE A 480 -33.37 -25.65 14.42
N PHE A 481 -32.78 -24.47 14.19
CA PHE A 481 -33.49 -23.20 14.30
C PHE A 481 -34.60 -23.02 13.25
N VAL A 482 -34.37 -23.50 12.02
CA VAL A 482 -35.37 -23.47 10.95
C VAL A 482 -36.52 -24.45 11.23
N PHE A 483 -36.22 -25.68 11.67
CA PHE A 483 -37.26 -26.68 11.96
C PHE A 483 -37.99 -26.47 13.30
N TYR A 484 -37.36 -25.85 14.28
CA TYR A 484 -38.02 -25.48 15.54
C TYR A 484 -39.10 -24.42 15.32
N LYS A 485 -38.86 -23.47 14.40
CA LYS A 485 -39.80 -22.39 14.09
C LYS A 485 -41.01 -22.85 13.25
N VAL A 486 -40.89 -23.96 12.53
CA VAL A 486 -41.97 -24.56 11.72
C VAL A 486 -42.93 -25.41 12.54
N ASN A 487 -42.53 -25.87 13.74
CA ASN A 487 -43.37 -26.67 14.63
C ASN A 487 -44.08 -25.86 15.75
N THR A 488 -43.98 -24.53 15.73
CA THR A 488 -44.66 -23.62 16.67
C THR A 488 -45.65 -22.67 16.00
N ILE A 489 -46.37 -23.14 14.97
CA ILE A 489 -47.57 -22.49 14.43
C ILE A 489 -48.74 -23.46 14.53
#